data_AF-A0AAD5LP62-F1
#
_entry.id   AF-A0AAD5LP62-F1
#
_cell.length_a   1.000
_cell.length_b   1.000
_cell.length_c   1.000
_cell.angle_alpha   90.00
_cell.angle_beta   90.00
_cell.angle_gamma   90.00
#
_symmetry.space_group_name_H-M   'P 1'
#
loop_
_entity.id
_entity.type
_entity.pdbx_description
1 polymer ?
#
loop_
_entity_poly.entity_id
_entity_poly.type
_entity_poly.pdbx_seq_one_letter_code
_entity_poly.pdbx_strand_id
1 'polypeptide(L)'
;MATTALQPGAPIPEVEYDRMMESDEGLLEMLHQVIEHGFTVVKNTPSEPRQVKKVAERVAPVSHSFLYGDVFDVIAEQNPVRASSFAVADG
;
A
#
# COMPACT_ATOMS: atom_id res chain seq x y z
N MET A 1 17.85 -10.24 -9.66
CA MET A 1 16.76 -11.24 -9.53
C MET A 1 15.66 -10.84 -10.50
N ALA A 2 14.98 -11.81 -11.12
CA ALA A 2 13.90 -11.55 -12.06
C ALA A 2 12.55 -11.65 -11.33
N THR A 3 11.70 -10.64 -11.45
CA THR A 3 10.33 -10.66 -10.93
C THR A 3 9.51 -11.69 -11.71
N THR A 4 8.79 -12.55 -11.00
CA THR A 4 7.92 -13.58 -11.60
C THR A 4 6.49 -13.05 -11.64
N ALA A 5 5.96 -12.83 -12.84
CA ALA A 5 4.57 -12.44 -13.00
C ALA A 5 3.62 -13.54 -12.50
N LEU A 6 2.58 -13.14 -11.78
CA LEU A 6 1.52 -14.06 -11.37
C LEU A 6 0.76 -14.57 -12.60
N GLN A 7 0.51 -15.88 -12.61
CA GLN A 7 -0.35 -16.52 -13.61
C GLN A 7 -1.83 -16.15 -13.36
N PRO A 8 -2.68 -16.07 -14.39
CA PRO A 8 -4.12 -15.90 -14.19
C PRO A 8 -4.68 -17.01 -13.29
N GLY A 9 -5.35 -16.63 -12.19
CA GLY A 9 -5.90 -17.58 -11.21
C GLY A 9 -4.93 -18.05 -10.12
N ALA A 10 -3.69 -17.58 -10.12
CA ALA A 10 -2.78 -17.78 -9.00
C ALA A 10 -3.27 -17.05 -7.74
N PRO A 11 -2.98 -17.58 -6.54
CA PRO A 11 -3.31 -16.90 -5.29
C PRO A 11 -2.59 -15.55 -5.21
N ILE A 12 -3.26 -14.56 -4.62
CA ILE A 12 -2.71 -13.23 -4.40
C ILE A 12 -1.73 -13.30 -3.21
N PRO A 13 -0.51 -12.77 -3.33
CA PRO A 13 0.40 -12.66 -2.19
C PRO A 13 -0.20 -11.74 -1.12
N GLU A 14 -0.25 -12.23 0.10
CA GLU A 14 -0.95 -11.60 1.22
C GLU A 14 -0.10 -11.68 2.49
N VAL A 15 -0.25 -10.68 3.35
CA VAL A 15 0.35 -10.63 4.69
C VAL A 15 -0.63 -9.99 5.68
N GLU A 16 -0.68 -10.49 6.90
CA GLU A 16 -1.49 -9.90 7.98
C GLU A 16 -0.88 -8.59 8.47
N TYR A 17 -1.70 -7.55 8.66
CA TYR A 17 -1.25 -6.24 9.14
C TYR A 17 -0.47 -6.35 10.45
N ASP A 18 -1.03 -7.04 11.46
CA ASP A 18 -0.39 -7.17 12.77
C ASP A 18 0.97 -7.86 12.64
N ARG A 19 1.07 -8.93 11.85
CA ARG A 19 2.33 -9.65 11.60
C ARG A 19 3.37 -8.76 10.93
N MET A 20 2.97 -7.98 9.92
CA MET A 20 3.85 -7.06 9.20
C MET A 20 4.35 -5.91 10.10
N MET A 21 3.51 -5.43 11.01
CA MET A 21 3.83 -4.32 11.90
C MET A 21 4.65 -4.75 13.13
N GLU A 22 4.38 -5.93 13.69
CA GLU A 22 4.93 -6.37 14.97
C GLU A 22 6.19 -7.23 14.86
N SER A 23 6.51 -7.77 13.68
CA SER A 23 7.66 -8.68 13.50
C SER A 23 8.56 -8.29 12.32
N ASP A 24 9.86 -8.54 12.47
CA ASP A 24 10.82 -8.37 11.38
C ASP A 24 10.68 -9.49 10.34
N GLU A 25 10.29 -10.69 10.76
CA GLU A 25 9.96 -11.79 9.86
C GLU A 25 8.76 -11.46 8.97
N GLY A 26 7.72 -10.83 9.52
CA GLY A 26 6.55 -10.38 8.77
C GLY A 26 6.87 -9.25 7.79
N LEU A 27 7.74 -8.31 8.18
CA LEU A 27 8.24 -7.30 7.25
C LEU A 27 9.08 -7.93 6.12
N LEU A 28 9.96 -8.87 6.45
CA LEU A 28 10.78 -9.57 5.46
C LEU A 28 9.90 -10.36 4.48
N GLU A 29 8.86 -11.03 4.97
CA GLU A 29 7.87 -11.74 4.15
C GLU A 29 7.18 -10.80 3.16
N MET A 30 6.70 -9.65 3.63
CA MET A 30 6.10 -8.60 2.80
C MET A 30 7.07 -8.12 1.71
N LEU A 31 8.31 -7.78 2.08
CA LEU A 31 9.33 -7.31 1.15
C LEU A 31 9.73 -8.38 0.13
N HIS A 32 9.83 -9.64 0.56
CA HIS A 32 10.13 -10.75 -0.33
C HIS A 32 9.02 -10.94 -1.37
N GLN A 33 7.75 -10.89 -0.95
CA GLN A 33 6.60 -10.96 -1.86
C GLN A 33 6.61 -9.81 -2.87
N VAL A 34 6.95 -8.58 -2.46
CA VAL A 34 7.06 -7.44 -3.38
C VAL A 34 8.20 -7.64 -4.38
N ILE A 35 9.36 -8.13 -3.95
CA ILE A 35 10.49 -8.39 -4.86
C ILE A 35 10.16 -9.51 -5.85
N GLU A 36 9.50 -10.57 -5.39
CA GLU A 36 9.20 -11.76 -6.17
C GLU A 36 8.02 -11.57 -7.14
N HIS A 37 6.92 -10.98 -6.67
CA HIS A 37 5.66 -10.85 -7.42
C HIS A 37 5.36 -9.43 -7.90
N GLY A 38 6.13 -8.44 -7.45
CA GLY A 38 5.91 -7.02 -7.74
C GLY A 38 4.91 -6.33 -6.82
N PHE A 39 4.16 -7.07 -6.00
CA PHE A 39 3.20 -6.53 -5.04
C PHE A 39 2.83 -7.54 -3.93
N THR A 40 2.12 -7.05 -2.92
CA THR A 40 1.49 -7.84 -1.85
C THR A 40 0.27 -7.09 -1.31
N VAL A 41 -0.70 -7.82 -0.76
CA VAL A 41 -1.89 -7.27 -0.10
C VAL A 41 -1.75 -7.40 1.42
N VAL A 42 -1.73 -6.26 2.11
CA VAL A 42 -1.78 -6.23 3.58
C VAL A 42 -3.22 -6.35 4.05
N LYS A 43 -3.57 -7.51 4.62
CA LYS A 43 -4.93 -7.83 5.09
C LYS A 43 -5.18 -7.34 6.51
N ASN A 44 -6.46 -7.16 6.82
CA ASN A 44 -6.96 -6.77 8.14
C ASN A 44 -6.34 -5.47 8.68
N THR A 45 -5.99 -4.55 7.76
CA THR A 45 -5.49 -3.22 8.11
C THR A 45 -6.61 -2.42 8.83
N PRO A 46 -6.33 -1.77 9.97
CA PRO A 46 -7.31 -0.94 10.66
C PRO A 46 -7.93 0.13 9.74
N SER A 47 -9.22 0.40 9.88
CA SER A 47 -9.92 1.41 9.05
C SER A 47 -9.76 2.85 9.56
N GLU A 48 -8.64 3.13 10.25
CA GLU A 48 -8.32 4.45 10.77
C GLU A 48 -7.57 5.29 9.71
N PRO A 49 -7.61 6.63 9.80
CA PRO A 49 -6.78 7.47 8.93
C PRO A 49 -5.29 7.16 9.05
N ARG A 50 -4.53 7.39 7.96
CA ARG A 50 -3.05 7.34 7.92
C ARG A 50 -2.41 5.96 8.14
N GLN A 51 -3.14 4.85 8.01
CA GLN A 51 -2.50 3.52 8.07
C GLN A 51 -1.49 3.30 6.94
N VAL A 52 -1.72 3.88 5.76
CA VAL A 52 -0.77 3.86 4.64
C VAL A 52 0.57 4.49 5.04
N LYS A 53 0.55 5.61 5.78
CA LYS A 53 1.77 6.25 6.29
C LYS A 53 2.53 5.34 7.25
N LYS A 54 1.84 4.70 8.19
CA LYS A 54 2.46 3.77 9.16
C LYS A 54 3.13 2.58 8.48
N VAL A 55 2.46 1.99 7.48
CA VAL A 55 3.02 0.88 6.68
C VAL A 55 4.23 1.36 5.86
N ALA A 56 4.14 2.54 5.24
CA ALA A 56 5.24 3.10 4.46
C ALA A 56 6.47 3.40 5.33
N GLU A 57 6.28 4.08 6.48
CA GLU A 57 7.34 4.40 7.45
C GLU A 57 8.02 3.15 8.02
N ARG A 58 7.28 2.03 8.16
CA ARG A 58 7.83 0.74 8.59
C ARG A 58 8.78 0.12 7.56
N VAL A 59 8.51 0.31 6.27
CA VAL A 59 9.31 -0.22 5.16
C VAL A 59 10.57 0.64 4.93
N ALA A 60 10.41 1.95 4.90
CA ALA A 60 11.50 2.90 4.78
C ALA A 60 11.05 4.27 5.30
N PRO A 61 11.95 5.12 5.81
CA PRO A 61 11.61 6.50 6.11
C PRO A 61 11.05 7.16 4.83
N VAL A 62 9.82 7.67 4.91
CA VAL A 62 9.17 8.34 3.78
C VAL A 62 10.04 9.53 3.38
N SER A 63 10.53 9.53 2.14
CA SER A 63 11.42 10.57 1.64
C SER A 63 10.62 11.86 1.45
N HIS A 64 10.93 12.90 2.23
CA HIS A 64 10.23 14.20 2.23
C HIS A 64 10.54 15.06 0.97
N SER A 65 10.85 14.42 -0.16
CA SER A 65 11.46 15.06 -1.33
C SER A 65 10.55 15.12 -2.57
N PHE A 66 9.25 14.84 -2.46
CA PHE A 66 8.34 14.92 -3.59
C PHE A 66 7.20 15.93 -3.35
N LEU A 67 6.92 16.68 -4.41
CA LEU A 67 6.02 17.84 -4.54
C LEU A 67 4.53 17.62 -4.17
N TYR A 68 4.17 16.53 -3.49
CA TYR A 68 2.78 16.10 -3.26
C TYR A 68 2.45 15.70 -1.80
N GLY A 69 3.31 16.01 -0.82
CA GLY A 69 3.05 15.73 0.60
C GLY A 69 3.18 14.26 1.02
N ASP A 70 3.02 13.99 2.32
CA ASP A 70 3.30 12.69 2.98
C ASP A 70 2.32 11.56 2.58
N VAL A 71 1.06 11.89 2.29
CA VAL A 71 -0.01 10.96 1.90
C VAL A 71 -0.97 11.75 1.01
N PHE A 72 -1.45 11.15 -0.08
CA PHE A 72 -2.57 11.69 -0.84
C PHE A 72 -3.82 10.85 -0.60
N ASP A 73 -4.91 11.47 -0.16
CA ASP A 73 -6.19 10.80 0.01
C ASP A 73 -6.90 10.70 -1.35
N VAL A 74 -7.20 9.47 -1.78
CA VAL A 74 -8.00 9.21 -2.99
C VAL A 74 -9.45 9.00 -2.58
N ILE A 75 -10.23 10.09 -2.57
CA ILE A 75 -11.68 10.02 -2.32
C ILE A 75 -12.39 9.89 -3.66
N ALA A 76 -12.95 8.72 -3.93
CA ALA A 76 -13.82 8.51 -5.08
C ALA A 76 -15.24 8.98 -4.73
N GLU A 77 -15.57 10.23 -5.07
CA GLU A 77 -16.95 10.71 -4.97
C GLU A 77 -17.76 10.23 -6.19
N GLN A 78 -18.73 9.34 -5.99
CA GLN A 78 -19.66 8.93 -7.05
C GLN A 78 -20.69 10.03 -7.29
N ASN A 79 -20.29 11.11 -7.96
CA ASN A 79 -21.23 12.07 -8.54
C ASN A 79 -21.41 11.78 -10.04
N PRO A 80 -22.60 11.29 -10.48
CA PRO A 80 -22.82 10.83 -11.85
C PRO A 80 -22.75 11.92 -12.94
N VAL A 81 -22.54 13.19 -12.57
CA VAL A 81 -22.53 14.32 -13.51
C VAL A 81 -21.13 14.62 -14.09
N ARG A 82 -20.03 14.16 -13.47
CA ARG A 82 -18.67 14.42 -13.95
C ARG A 82 -17.81 13.16 -13.87
N ALA A 83 -17.75 12.41 -14.95
CA ALA A 83 -16.69 11.44 -15.15
C ALA A 83 -15.34 12.18 -15.09
N SER A 84 -14.44 11.75 -14.21
CA SER A 84 -13.14 12.36 -13.85
C SER A 84 -13.22 13.61 -12.95
N SER A 85 -13.22 13.38 -11.64
CA SER A 85 -12.70 14.36 -10.67
C SER A 85 -12.13 13.58 -9.48
N PHE A 86 -10.85 13.21 -9.55
CA PHE A 86 -10.09 12.91 -8.35
C PHE A 86 -9.77 14.25 -7.70
N ALA A 87 -10.37 14.54 -6.54
CA ALA A 87 -10.08 15.76 -5.79
C ALA A 87 -8.87 15.50 -4.89
N VAL A 88 -7.76 16.21 -5.14
CA VAL A 88 -6.65 16.31 -4.20
C VAL A 88 -7.08 17.33 -3.14
N ALA A 89 -7.36 16.88 -1.93
CA ALA A 89 -7.62 17.75 -0.79
C ALA A 89 -6.31 17.94 -0.02
N ASP A 90 -5.68 19.10 -0.19
CA ASP A 90 -4.59 19.55 0.68
C ASP A 90 -5.18 19.98 2.04
N GLY A 91 -4.62 19.45 3.13
CA GLY A 91 -4.96 19.81 4.51
C GLY A 91 -3.74 20.33 5.25
#